data_AF-A0NWY4-F1
#
_entry.id   AF-A0NWY4-F1
#
_cell.length_a   1.000
_cell.length_b   1.000
_cell.length_c   1.000
_cell.angle_alpha   90.00
_cell.angle_beta   90.00
_cell.angle_gamma   90.00
#
_symmetry.space_group_name_H-M   'P 1'
#
loop_
_entity.id
_entity.type
_entity.pdbx_description
1 polymer ?
#
loop_
_entity_poly.entity_id
_entity_poly.type
_entity_poly.pdbx_seq_one_letter_code
_entity_poly.pdbx_strand_id
1 'polypeptide(L)'
;MEGARVKDSGPIRKIEPEIFKASRETPGSVIMKRWMLCLAATLLFTAPAFAAMPLRWDQLKDPQAAAYEDPFAALSGSELRSLGTVLRLRQQLDEMDATDGDRSTFEQRLRQEEAQLAAAGVPTDQLLSQRFEVAKKRAAASLAGNKALAGRDIEITGYVIPVQEPGSDEVIAGYLVPEQGMCSHMPAPDPNQMIRYRLSTGWRAEYVYEPVRLTGRLSLKTTRQEITLLDGQVDMIAAFEMEVTGAQSLGEETSPDPMSRIWKFFKGPVPENSWKHK
;
A
#
# COMPACT_ATOMS: atom_id res chain seq x y z
N MET A 1 -46.77 -41.96 41.89
CA MET A 1 -48.19 -42.01 41.55
C MET A 1 -48.31 -41.42 40.16
N GLU A 2 -48.37 -42.28 39.14
CA GLU A 2 -49.62 -42.78 38.55
C GLU A 2 -50.23 -41.67 37.67
N GLY A 3 -50.53 -41.84 36.39
CA GLY A 3 -50.59 -43.03 35.57
C GLY A 3 -51.14 -42.64 34.19
N ALA A 4 -50.88 -43.50 33.21
CA ALA A 4 -51.40 -43.44 31.85
C ALA A 4 -52.93 -43.51 31.78
N ARG A 5 -53.54 -43.02 30.68
CA ARG A 5 -54.65 -43.75 30.04
C ARG A 5 -54.92 -43.36 28.58
N VAL A 6 -54.86 -44.40 27.75
CA VAL A 6 -55.37 -44.58 26.38
C VAL A 6 -56.89 -44.65 26.34
N LYS A 7 -57.53 -44.21 25.25
CA LYS A 7 -58.81 -44.75 24.68
C LYS A 7 -59.14 -43.97 23.39
N ASP A 8 -59.76 -44.50 22.35
CA ASP A 8 -60.21 -45.85 21.99
C ASP A 8 -60.55 -45.83 20.48
N SER A 9 -60.96 -47.00 20.01
CA SER A 9 -60.88 -47.54 18.67
C SER A 9 -62.27 -47.68 18.04
N GLY A 10 -62.35 -47.77 16.71
CA GLY A 10 -63.38 -48.55 16.01
C GLY A 10 -63.69 -48.08 14.58
N PRO A 11 -64.24 -48.93 13.68
CA PRO A 11 -64.22 -50.39 13.67
C PRO A 11 -63.66 -51.01 12.35
N ILE A 12 -63.34 -52.29 12.46
CA ILE A 12 -62.87 -53.20 11.41
C ILE A 12 -64.06 -53.74 10.58
N ARG A 13 -63.90 -53.88 9.26
CA ARG A 13 -64.60 -54.91 8.48
C ARG A 13 -63.59 -55.76 7.70
N LYS A 14 -63.66 -57.07 7.90
CA LYS A 14 -63.06 -58.13 7.06
C LYS A 14 -63.84 -58.27 5.75
N ILE A 15 -63.18 -58.75 4.68
CA ILE A 15 -63.54 -59.96 3.90
C ILE A 15 -62.34 -60.34 3.00
N GLU A 16 -62.27 -61.65 2.74
CA GLU A 16 -61.22 -62.58 2.31
C GLU A 16 -60.77 -62.57 0.82
N PRO A 17 -59.82 -63.45 0.40
CA PRO A 17 -58.84 -63.20 -0.65
C PRO A 17 -59.19 -63.85 -2.00
N GLU A 18 -58.52 -63.38 -3.06
CA GLU A 18 -58.46 -64.06 -4.36
C GLU A 18 -57.01 -64.48 -4.65
N ILE A 19 -56.82 -65.79 -4.80
CA ILE A 19 -55.59 -66.47 -5.21
C ILE A 19 -55.78 -66.89 -6.66
N PHE A 20 -54.89 -66.46 -7.57
CA PHE A 20 -54.42 -67.13 -8.82
C PHE A 20 -53.85 -66.04 -9.75
N LYS A 21 -52.79 -66.19 -10.54
CA LYS A 21 -52.09 -67.36 -11.08
C LYS A 21 -50.74 -66.81 -11.60
N ALA A 22 -49.62 -67.45 -11.26
CA ALA A 22 -48.36 -67.18 -11.93
C ALA A 22 -48.34 -67.92 -13.28
N SER A 23 -48.16 -67.20 -14.39
CA SER A 23 -47.73 -67.79 -15.67
C SER A 23 -46.40 -67.18 -16.08
N ARG A 24 -45.38 -68.01 -16.22
CA ARG A 24 -44.16 -67.69 -16.93
C ARG A 24 -44.44 -67.86 -18.42
N GLU A 25 -44.09 -66.86 -19.23
CA GLU A 25 -43.68 -67.05 -20.62
C GLU A 25 -42.38 -66.26 -20.86
N THR A 26 -41.52 -66.83 -21.71
CA THR A 26 -40.12 -66.49 -21.94
C THR A 26 -39.95 -65.59 -23.18
N PRO A 27 -38.75 -65.39 -23.77
CA PRO A 27 -38.10 -64.08 -23.89
C PRO A 27 -38.21 -63.48 -25.30
N GLY A 28 -38.65 -62.23 -25.40
CA GLY A 28 -38.69 -61.47 -26.65
C GLY A 28 -37.67 -60.33 -26.64
N SER A 29 -36.58 -60.50 -27.37
CA SER A 29 -35.57 -59.48 -27.66
C SER A 29 -36.21 -58.25 -28.32
N VAL A 30 -36.10 -57.08 -27.69
CA VAL A 30 -36.07 -55.79 -28.41
C VAL A 30 -34.90 -54.97 -27.87
N ILE A 31 -33.84 -54.99 -28.67
CA ILE A 31 -32.68 -54.12 -28.57
C ILE A 31 -33.17 -52.66 -28.68
N MET A 32 -32.97 -51.86 -27.63
CA MET A 32 -32.90 -50.41 -27.79
C MET A 32 -31.96 -49.83 -26.73
N LYS A 33 -30.73 -49.55 -27.16
CA LYS A 33 -29.72 -48.76 -26.44
C LYS A 33 -30.33 -47.46 -25.92
N ARG A 34 -30.24 -47.22 -24.62
CA ARG A 34 -30.24 -45.86 -24.05
C ARG A 34 -29.33 -45.85 -22.82
N TRP A 35 -28.04 -45.85 -23.12
CA TRP A 35 -27.00 -45.47 -22.18
C TRP A 35 -27.05 -43.95 -21.99
N MET A 36 -26.69 -43.52 -20.78
CA MET A 36 -26.31 -42.16 -20.37
C MET A 36 -27.43 -41.12 -20.25
N LEU A 37 -27.79 -40.82 -18.99
CA LEU A 37 -27.85 -39.44 -18.49
C LEU A 37 -27.79 -39.43 -16.95
N CYS A 38 -26.69 -39.97 -16.43
CA CYS A 38 -26.09 -39.44 -15.20
C CYS A 38 -25.12 -38.34 -15.63
N LEU A 39 -25.58 -37.11 -15.74
CA LEU A 39 -24.69 -35.95 -15.64
C LEU A 39 -25.38 -34.92 -14.76
N ALA A 40 -25.05 -35.02 -13.48
CA ALA A 40 -25.32 -33.99 -12.50
C ALA A 40 -24.90 -32.64 -13.09
N ALA A 41 -25.82 -31.70 -13.14
CA ALA A 41 -25.51 -30.30 -13.38
C ALA A 41 -24.83 -29.74 -12.12
N THR A 42 -23.58 -30.14 -11.87
CA THR A 42 -22.64 -29.38 -11.04
C THR A 42 -22.28 -28.13 -11.82
N LEU A 43 -23.13 -27.12 -11.73
CA LEU A 43 -22.76 -25.73 -11.97
C LEU A 43 -21.63 -25.41 -10.98
N LEU A 44 -20.39 -25.58 -11.43
CA LEU A 44 -19.23 -24.98 -10.79
C LEU A 44 -19.46 -23.47 -10.80
N PHE A 45 -19.90 -22.92 -9.67
CA PHE A 45 -19.77 -21.50 -9.38
C PHE A 45 -18.28 -21.20 -9.32
N THR A 46 -17.70 -20.91 -10.48
CA THR A 46 -16.39 -20.29 -10.56
C THR A 46 -16.61 -18.85 -10.13
N ALA A 47 -16.45 -18.57 -8.84
CA ALA A 47 -16.31 -17.19 -8.39
C ALA A 47 -15.11 -16.61 -9.15
N PRO A 48 -15.24 -15.46 -9.85
CA PRO A 48 -14.09 -14.82 -10.44
C PRO A 48 -13.11 -14.53 -9.30
N ALA A 49 -11.94 -15.16 -9.33
CA ALA A 49 -10.82 -14.70 -8.54
C ALA A 49 -10.48 -13.30 -9.08
N PHE A 50 -11.00 -12.25 -8.45
CA PHE A 50 -10.63 -10.89 -8.79
C PHE A 50 -9.15 -10.77 -8.47
N ALA A 51 -8.32 -10.81 -9.52
CA ALA A 51 -6.90 -10.54 -9.39
C ALA A 51 -6.74 -9.14 -8.80
N ALA A 52 -5.88 -9.00 -7.79
CA ALA A 52 -5.61 -7.72 -7.18
C ALA A 52 -5.11 -6.73 -8.25
N MET A 53 -5.61 -5.50 -8.18
CA MET A 53 -5.30 -4.49 -9.18
C MET A 53 -3.86 -3.99 -8.99
N PRO A 54 -2.96 -4.12 -9.98
CA PRO A 54 -1.63 -3.52 -9.90
C PRO A 54 -1.75 -2.00 -9.74
N LEU A 55 -1.07 -1.45 -8.74
CA LEU A 55 -1.17 -0.06 -8.35
C LEU A 55 0.22 0.59 -8.33
N ARG A 56 0.33 1.75 -8.96
CA ARG A 56 1.53 2.60 -8.86
C ARG A 56 1.35 3.68 -7.81
N TRP A 57 2.45 4.12 -7.22
CA TRP A 57 2.45 5.16 -6.19
C TRP A 57 1.75 6.46 -6.61
N ASP A 58 1.96 6.93 -7.84
CA ASP A 58 1.34 8.16 -8.34
C ASP A 58 -0.20 8.12 -8.35
N GLN A 59 -0.79 6.93 -8.43
CA GLN A 59 -2.24 6.73 -8.47
C GLN A 59 -2.91 6.84 -7.09
N LEU A 60 -2.13 6.79 -6.00
CA LEU A 60 -2.63 6.96 -4.64
C LEU A 60 -3.03 8.40 -4.32
N LYS A 61 -2.49 9.40 -5.04
CA LYS A 61 -2.81 10.82 -4.81
C LYS A 61 -4.21 11.14 -5.30
N ASP A 62 -4.95 11.96 -4.57
CA ASP A 62 -6.24 12.50 -5.07
C ASP A 62 -5.97 13.53 -6.18
N PRO A 63 -6.37 13.27 -7.44
CA PRO A 63 -6.12 14.18 -8.54
C PRO A 63 -6.84 15.52 -8.38
N GLN A 64 -7.97 15.57 -7.67
CA GLN A 64 -8.70 16.81 -7.42
C GLN A 64 -8.00 17.65 -6.36
N ALA A 65 -7.50 17.02 -5.30
CA ALA A 65 -6.78 17.74 -4.26
C ALA A 65 -5.41 18.26 -4.75
N ALA A 66 -4.81 17.60 -5.74
CA ALA A 66 -3.60 18.05 -6.41
C ALA A 66 -3.83 19.21 -7.40
N ALA A 67 -5.08 19.51 -7.77
CA ALA A 67 -5.42 20.54 -8.75
C ALA A 67 -5.52 21.93 -8.10
N TYR A 68 -4.38 22.55 -7.83
CA TYR A 68 -4.32 23.96 -7.40
C TYR A 68 -3.09 24.66 -7.95
N GLU A 69 -3.17 25.99 -8.04
CA GLU A 69 -2.05 26.82 -8.43
C GLU A 69 -1.06 26.97 -7.26
N ASP A 70 0.20 26.62 -7.54
CA ASP A 70 1.32 26.78 -6.64
C ASP A 70 2.38 27.68 -7.29
N PRO A 71 2.33 29.00 -7.05
CA PRO A 71 3.25 29.94 -7.68
C PRO A 71 4.71 29.77 -7.21
N PHE A 72 4.95 29.03 -6.12
CA PHE A 72 6.29 28.74 -5.63
C PHE A 72 6.94 27.58 -6.38
N ALA A 73 6.17 26.73 -7.07
CA ALA A 73 6.70 25.58 -7.81
C ALA A 73 7.57 25.99 -9.02
N ALA A 74 7.39 27.21 -9.53
CA ALA A 74 8.18 27.75 -10.63
C ALA A 74 9.54 28.32 -10.19
N LEU A 75 9.76 28.52 -8.88
CA LEU A 75 10.98 29.12 -8.36
C LEU A 75 12.11 28.10 -8.30
N SER A 76 13.31 28.54 -8.64
CA SER A 76 14.55 27.81 -8.38
C SER A 76 14.83 27.68 -6.89
N GLY A 77 15.66 26.70 -6.53
CA GLY A 77 16.07 26.51 -5.14
C GLY A 77 16.79 27.74 -4.55
N SER A 78 17.53 28.51 -5.37
CA SER A 78 18.13 29.78 -4.93
C SER A 78 17.07 30.84 -4.65
N GLU A 79 16.09 31.02 -5.52
CA GLU A 79 15.03 32.02 -5.34
C GLU A 79 14.17 31.70 -4.12
N LEU A 80 13.84 30.42 -3.88
CA LEU A 80 13.14 29.99 -2.67
C LEU A 80 13.93 30.31 -1.38
N ARG A 81 15.26 30.09 -1.39
CA ARG A 81 16.12 30.42 -0.24
C ARG A 81 16.23 31.93 -0.02
N SER A 82 16.35 32.72 -1.09
CA SER A 82 16.36 34.19 -1.01
C SER A 82 15.02 34.72 -0.51
N LEU A 83 13.89 34.20 -1.00
CA LEU A 83 12.56 34.55 -0.52
C LEU A 83 12.38 34.26 0.97
N GLY A 84 12.83 33.09 1.43
CA GLY A 84 12.85 32.76 2.86
C GLY A 84 13.78 33.67 3.67
N THR A 85 14.85 34.17 3.06
CA THR A 85 15.76 35.13 3.70
C THR A 85 15.14 36.51 3.83
N VAL A 86 14.47 37.02 2.79
CA VAL A 86 13.69 38.26 2.85
C VAL A 86 12.65 38.19 3.97
N LEU A 87 11.87 37.11 4.05
CA LEU A 87 10.86 36.94 5.09
C LEU A 87 11.48 37.04 6.50
N ARG A 88 12.57 36.31 6.75
CA ARG A 88 13.26 36.29 8.04
C ARG A 88 13.83 37.67 8.40
N LEU A 89 14.47 38.35 7.44
CA LEU A 89 15.05 39.67 7.67
C LEU A 89 13.97 40.71 7.99
N ARG A 90 12.83 40.68 7.29
CA ARG A 90 11.68 41.55 7.60
C ARG A 90 11.16 41.30 9.01
N GLN A 91 10.96 40.03 9.40
CA GLN A 91 10.52 39.67 10.76
C GLN A 91 11.50 40.16 11.83
N GLN A 92 12.81 39.97 11.62
CA GLN A 92 13.83 40.46 12.55
C GLN A 92 13.81 41.98 12.67
N LEU A 93 13.70 42.70 11.54
CA LEU A 93 13.65 44.16 11.54
C LEU A 93 12.38 44.75 12.18
N ASP A 94 11.27 44.02 12.13
CA ASP A 94 10.01 44.40 12.80
C ASP A 94 10.14 44.26 14.33
N GLU A 95 10.95 43.32 14.80
CA GLU A 95 11.20 43.06 16.23
C GLU A 95 12.32 43.96 16.82
N MET A 96 13.23 44.47 15.98
CA MET A 96 14.38 45.29 16.41
C MET A 96 13.99 46.73 16.75
N ASP A 97 14.60 47.26 17.82
CA ASP A 97 14.53 48.69 18.15
C ASP A 97 15.17 49.56 17.06
N ALA A 98 14.63 50.76 16.88
CA ALA A 98 15.12 51.71 15.87
C ALA A 98 16.58 52.17 16.14
N THR A 99 17.04 52.10 17.39
CA THR A 99 18.39 52.49 17.80
C THR A 99 19.37 51.31 17.84
N ASP A 100 18.94 50.11 17.47
CA ASP A 100 19.81 48.94 17.43
C ASP A 100 20.94 49.16 16.40
N GLY A 101 22.19 48.97 16.85
CA GLY A 101 23.38 49.20 16.02
C GLY A 101 23.47 48.26 14.81
N ASP A 102 22.90 47.06 14.91
CA ASP A 102 22.93 46.06 13.85
C ASP A 102 21.84 46.28 12.79
N ARG A 103 20.81 47.07 13.10
CA ARG A 103 19.65 47.32 12.22
C ARG A 103 20.06 47.68 10.80
N SER A 104 21.02 48.59 10.65
CA SER A 104 21.50 49.06 9.34
C SER A 104 22.07 47.92 8.46
N THR A 105 22.74 46.95 9.09
CA THR A 105 23.30 45.77 8.43
C THR A 105 22.18 44.86 7.91
N PHE A 106 21.15 44.61 8.74
CA PHE A 106 19.98 43.83 8.34
C PHE A 106 19.21 44.50 7.20
N GLU A 107 19.00 45.81 7.27
CA GLU A 107 18.34 46.58 6.21
C GLU A 107 19.13 46.55 4.90
N GLN A 108 20.47 46.65 4.94
CA GLN A 108 21.31 46.55 3.76
C GLN A 108 21.19 45.16 3.12
N ARG A 109 21.25 44.10 3.92
CA ARG A 109 21.10 42.73 3.44
C ARG A 109 19.71 42.49 2.85
N LEU A 110 18.66 43.01 3.49
CA LEU A 110 17.29 42.92 2.99
C LEU A 110 17.18 43.55 1.59
N ARG A 111 17.67 44.78 1.43
CA ARG A 111 17.68 45.48 0.13
C ARG A 111 18.41 44.70 -0.95
N GLN A 112 19.52 44.06 -0.60
CA GLN A 112 20.30 43.24 -1.53
C GLN A 112 19.51 42.00 -2.00
N GLU A 113 18.89 41.26 -1.09
CA GLU A 113 18.09 40.07 -1.42
C GLU A 113 16.85 40.44 -2.24
N GLU A 114 16.16 41.52 -1.87
CA GLU A 114 15.00 42.03 -2.62
C GLU A 114 15.40 42.47 -4.03
N ALA A 115 16.55 43.13 -4.20
CA ALA A 115 17.06 43.52 -5.51
C ALA A 115 17.40 42.30 -6.38
N GLN A 116 17.95 41.23 -5.81
CA GLN A 116 18.22 39.99 -6.54
C GLN A 116 16.95 39.31 -7.02
N LEU A 117 15.95 39.19 -6.14
CA LEU A 117 14.64 38.62 -6.51
C LEU A 117 13.93 39.48 -7.57
N ALA A 118 13.98 40.81 -7.43
CA ALA A 118 13.41 41.73 -8.42
C ALA A 118 14.11 41.62 -9.79
N ALA A 119 15.44 41.50 -9.81
CA ALA A 119 16.20 41.29 -11.04
C ALA A 119 15.85 39.96 -11.74
N ALA A 120 15.45 38.94 -10.97
CA ALA A 120 14.95 37.66 -11.48
C ALA A 120 13.45 37.70 -11.85
N GLY A 121 12.76 38.82 -11.66
CA GLY A 121 11.33 38.95 -11.94
C GLY A 121 10.43 38.23 -10.93
N VAL A 122 10.96 37.90 -9.74
CA VAL A 122 10.20 37.21 -8.69
C VAL A 122 9.29 38.22 -7.97
N PRO A 123 7.95 38.00 -7.95
CA PRO A 123 7.02 38.90 -7.28
C PRO A 123 6.99 38.63 -5.77
N THR A 124 8.04 39.08 -5.07
CA THR A 124 8.32 38.80 -3.65
C THR A 124 7.12 39.03 -2.73
N ASP A 125 6.52 40.23 -2.75
CA ASP A 125 5.42 40.57 -1.83
C ASP A 125 4.16 39.74 -2.10
N GLN A 126 3.84 39.50 -3.37
CA GLN A 126 2.71 38.67 -3.76
C GLN A 126 2.91 37.23 -3.27
N LEU A 127 4.07 36.63 -3.52
CA LEU A 127 4.39 35.28 -3.06
C LEU A 127 4.32 35.18 -1.54
N LEU A 128 4.98 36.10 -0.83
CA LEU A 128 4.94 36.11 0.63
C LEU A 128 3.50 36.25 1.14
N SER A 129 2.64 37.08 0.54
CA SER A 129 1.24 37.21 0.95
C SER A 129 0.43 35.91 0.78
N GLN A 130 0.75 35.08 -0.22
CA GLN A 130 0.03 33.85 -0.53
C GLN A 130 0.55 32.61 0.21
N ARG A 131 1.71 32.71 0.89
CA ARG A 131 2.42 31.57 1.49
C ARG A 131 1.56 30.66 2.38
N PHE A 132 0.67 31.24 3.18
CA PHE A 132 -0.17 30.48 4.10
C PHE A 132 -1.28 29.71 3.38
N GLU A 133 -1.91 30.32 2.39
CA GLU A 133 -2.95 29.65 1.59
C GLU A 133 -2.34 28.52 0.76
N VAL A 134 -1.17 28.73 0.16
CA VAL A 134 -0.44 27.67 -0.55
C VAL A 134 -0.01 26.56 0.41
N ALA A 135 0.52 26.89 1.60
CA ALA A 135 0.90 25.90 2.60
C ALA A 135 -0.31 25.05 3.04
N LYS A 136 -1.48 25.68 3.26
CA LYS A 136 -2.73 24.98 3.58
C LYS A 136 -3.16 24.04 2.46
N LYS A 137 -3.10 24.50 1.20
CA LYS A 137 -3.43 23.66 0.02
C LYS A 137 -2.47 22.47 -0.11
N ARG A 138 -1.16 22.70 0.06
CA ARG A 138 -0.14 21.63 0.07
C ARG A 138 -0.41 20.60 1.16
N ALA A 139 -0.67 21.05 2.38
CA ALA A 139 -0.98 20.15 3.50
C ALA A 139 -2.28 19.34 3.27
N ALA A 140 -3.32 19.97 2.70
CA ALA A 140 -4.53 19.26 2.34
C ALA A 140 -4.28 18.22 1.23
N ALA A 141 -3.52 18.58 0.21
CA ALA A 141 -3.19 17.71 -0.92
C ALA A 141 -2.29 16.54 -0.51
N SER A 142 -1.35 16.73 0.41
CA SER A 142 -0.45 15.67 0.88
C SER A 142 -1.18 14.58 1.69
N LEU A 143 -2.28 14.94 2.37
CA LEU A 143 -3.15 14.01 3.09
C LEU A 143 -4.22 13.37 2.21
N ALA A 144 -4.60 14.01 1.11
CA ALA A 144 -5.69 13.57 0.26
C ALA A 144 -5.29 12.36 -0.61
N GLY A 145 -5.80 11.20 -0.23
CA GLY A 145 -5.68 9.96 -1.02
C GLY A 145 -6.84 9.77 -2.00
N ASN A 146 -6.56 9.10 -3.11
CA ASN A 146 -7.53 8.76 -4.14
C ASN A 146 -8.66 7.87 -3.59
N LYS A 147 -9.84 8.46 -3.42
CA LYS A 147 -11.02 7.81 -2.85
C LYS A 147 -11.50 6.61 -3.67
N ALA A 148 -11.21 6.56 -4.97
CA ALA A 148 -11.61 5.44 -5.82
C ALA A 148 -10.87 4.12 -5.49
N LEU A 149 -9.78 4.20 -4.73
CA LEU A 149 -9.00 3.04 -4.30
C LEU A 149 -9.48 2.44 -2.97
N ALA A 150 -10.32 3.15 -2.21
CA ALA A 150 -10.83 2.67 -0.93
C ALA A 150 -11.68 1.40 -1.13
N GLY A 151 -11.39 0.36 -0.35
CA GLY A 151 -12.06 -0.94 -0.40
C GLY A 151 -11.65 -1.84 -1.57
N ARG A 152 -10.69 -1.41 -2.40
CA ARG A 152 -10.17 -2.22 -3.51
C ARG A 152 -9.07 -3.16 -3.02
N ASP A 153 -9.03 -4.36 -3.60
CA ASP A 153 -7.88 -5.25 -3.46
C ASP A 153 -6.82 -4.83 -4.49
N ILE A 154 -5.65 -4.45 -3.99
CA ILE A 154 -4.56 -3.91 -4.80
C ILE A 154 -3.28 -4.72 -4.61
N GLU A 155 -2.41 -4.63 -5.60
CA GLU A 155 -1.04 -5.13 -5.54
C GLU A 155 -0.09 -3.94 -5.74
N ILE A 156 0.84 -3.72 -4.82
CA ILE A 156 1.79 -2.60 -4.87
C ILE A 156 3.17 -3.05 -4.45
N THR A 157 4.19 -2.53 -5.14
CA THR A 157 5.60 -2.74 -4.81
C THR A 157 6.16 -1.57 -4.02
N GLY A 158 7.03 -1.85 -3.06
CA GLY A 158 7.73 -0.82 -2.29
C GLY A 158 8.70 -1.42 -1.29
N TYR A 159 9.05 -0.63 -0.28
CA TYR A 159 10.00 -1.01 0.77
C TYR A 159 9.32 -0.98 2.12
N VAL A 160 9.42 -2.08 2.87
CA VAL A 160 8.75 -2.19 4.19
C VAL A 160 9.60 -1.61 5.31
N ILE A 161 8.97 -0.88 6.21
CA ILE A 161 9.52 -0.44 7.49
C ILE A 161 8.73 -1.20 8.56
N PRO A 162 9.23 -2.36 9.02
CA PRO A 162 8.56 -3.14 10.06
C PRO A 162 8.48 -2.36 11.37
N VAL A 163 7.32 -2.42 12.03
CA VAL A 163 7.07 -1.78 13.32
C VAL A 163 6.46 -2.79 14.27
N GLN A 164 7.04 -2.88 15.47
CA GLN A 164 6.43 -3.64 16.55
C GLN A 164 5.28 -2.82 17.16
N GLU A 165 4.08 -3.39 17.15
CA GLU A 165 2.94 -2.76 17.82
C GLU A 165 3.15 -2.81 19.35
N PRO A 166 2.77 -1.75 20.09
CA PRO A 166 2.87 -1.75 21.54
C PRO A 166 2.16 -2.95 22.18
N GLY A 167 2.87 -3.71 23.02
CA GLY A 167 2.32 -4.88 23.70
C GLY A 167 2.23 -6.16 22.86
N SER A 168 2.81 -6.17 21.65
CA SER A 168 2.96 -7.36 20.81
C SER A 168 4.44 -7.74 20.71
N ASP A 169 4.76 -9.01 20.93
CA ASP A 169 6.10 -9.56 20.62
C ASP A 169 6.29 -9.81 19.12
N GLU A 170 5.22 -9.67 18.35
CA GLU A 170 5.20 -9.93 16.92
C GLU A 170 5.23 -8.65 16.08
N VAL A 171 6.15 -8.61 15.12
CA VAL A 171 6.22 -7.59 14.07
C VAL A 171 5.30 -7.98 12.91
N ILE A 172 4.01 -7.66 13.02
CA ILE A 172 2.99 -7.94 11.99
C ILE A 172 2.49 -6.68 11.26
N ALA A 173 3.00 -5.50 11.63
CA ALA A 173 2.59 -4.24 11.05
C ALA A 173 3.82 -3.42 10.67
N GLY A 174 3.58 -2.35 9.94
CA GLY A 174 4.63 -1.42 9.54
C GLY A 174 4.15 -0.43 8.51
N TYR A 175 5.10 0.16 7.80
CA TYR A 175 4.84 1.12 6.74
C TYR A 175 5.46 0.65 5.42
N LEU A 176 4.75 0.83 4.32
CA LEU A 176 5.28 0.67 2.97
C LEU A 176 5.57 2.06 2.41
N VAL A 177 6.77 2.24 1.87
CA VAL A 177 7.23 3.49 1.22
C VAL A 177 7.70 3.20 -0.22
N PRO A 178 7.68 4.20 -1.12
CA PRO A 178 8.05 4.01 -2.52
C PRO A 178 9.55 3.78 -2.74
N GLU A 179 10.41 4.34 -1.89
CA GLU A 179 11.86 4.32 -2.07
C GLU A 179 12.59 3.89 -0.79
N GLN A 180 13.69 3.17 -0.97
CA GLN A 180 14.55 2.71 0.11
C GLN A 180 15.22 3.88 0.84
N GLY A 181 15.11 3.93 2.17
CA GLY A 181 15.75 4.96 3.00
C GLY A 181 14.86 6.17 3.34
N MET A 182 13.65 6.23 2.80
CA MET A 182 12.64 7.22 3.19
C MET A 182 12.27 7.09 4.67
N CYS A 183 11.98 8.22 5.30
CA CYS A 183 11.70 8.36 6.75
C CYS A 183 12.95 8.18 7.63
N SER A 184 14.14 8.10 7.05
CA SER A 184 15.40 8.04 7.80
C SER A 184 16.39 9.00 7.12
N HIS A 185 17.26 8.49 6.25
CA HIS A 185 18.26 9.30 5.56
C HIS A 185 17.67 10.18 4.45
N MET A 186 16.49 9.80 3.94
CA MET A 186 15.71 10.58 2.99
C MET A 186 14.44 11.10 3.66
N PRO A 187 13.93 12.27 3.23
CA PRO A 187 12.67 12.80 3.72
C PRO A 187 11.54 11.76 3.67
N ALA A 188 10.64 11.82 4.64
CA ALA A 188 9.42 11.03 4.58
C ALA A 188 8.61 11.42 3.32
N PRO A 189 7.93 10.46 2.68
CA PRO A 189 7.02 10.77 1.58
C PRO A 189 5.80 11.53 2.11
N ASP A 190 5.02 12.12 1.20
CA ASP A 190 3.71 12.66 1.55
C ASP A 190 2.83 11.56 2.19
N PRO A 191 1.93 11.89 3.12
CA PRO A 191 1.07 10.89 3.76
C PRO A 191 0.26 10.02 2.79
N ASN A 192 -0.20 10.59 1.68
CA ASN A 192 -0.88 9.84 0.60
C ASN A 192 0.05 9.01 -0.28
N GLN A 193 1.35 8.98 0.03
CA GLN A 193 2.40 8.14 -0.56
C GLN A 193 3.04 7.23 0.51
N MET A 194 2.31 6.96 1.59
CA MET A 194 2.69 6.01 2.63
C MET A 194 1.49 5.13 2.96
N ILE A 195 1.72 3.84 3.11
CA ILE A 195 0.67 2.87 3.48
C ILE A 195 1.07 2.23 4.80
N ARG A 196 0.23 2.33 5.84
CA ARG A 196 0.38 1.47 7.01
C ARG A 196 -0.16 0.09 6.66
N TYR A 197 0.67 -0.95 6.75
CA TYR A 197 0.23 -2.31 6.47
C TYR A 197 0.03 -3.10 7.77
N ARG A 198 -0.88 -4.07 7.73
CA ARG A 198 -0.99 -5.16 8.70
C ARG A 198 -1.04 -6.49 7.99
N LEU A 199 -0.29 -7.45 8.49
CA LEU A 199 -0.16 -8.79 7.92
C LEU A 199 -1.21 -9.71 8.52
N SER A 200 -2.08 -10.29 7.67
CA SER A 200 -2.90 -11.44 8.06
C SER A 200 -2.30 -12.78 7.59
N THR A 201 -1.02 -12.74 7.20
CA THR A 201 -0.26 -13.86 6.64
C THR A 201 0.86 -14.30 7.59
N GLY A 202 1.45 -15.47 7.33
CA GLY A 202 2.66 -15.91 8.05
C GLY A 202 3.96 -15.23 7.60
N TRP A 203 3.94 -14.41 6.54
CA TRP A 203 5.13 -13.69 6.07
C TRP A 203 5.60 -12.67 7.10
N ARG A 204 6.92 -12.43 7.15
CA ARG A 204 7.56 -11.40 7.97
C ARG A 204 8.68 -10.77 7.18
N ALA A 205 8.83 -9.46 7.35
CA ALA A 205 9.99 -8.75 6.83
C ALA A 205 11.26 -9.24 7.54
N GLU A 206 12.30 -9.51 6.79
CA GLU A 206 13.60 -9.93 7.30
C GLU A 206 14.44 -8.73 7.75
N TYR A 207 14.29 -7.60 7.08
CA TYR A 207 15.04 -6.36 7.36
C TYR A 207 14.24 -5.10 7.01
N VAL A 208 14.66 -3.97 7.57
CA VAL A 208 14.10 -2.65 7.24
C VAL A 208 14.47 -2.29 5.80
N TYR A 209 13.50 -1.77 5.06
CA TYR A 209 13.55 -1.51 3.63
C TYR A 209 13.76 -2.76 2.77
N GLU A 210 13.23 -3.90 3.18
CA GLU A 210 13.12 -5.04 2.28
C GLU A 210 12.19 -4.69 1.10
N PRO A 211 12.62 -4.91 -0.16
CA PRO A 211 11.77 -4.69 -1.32
C PRO A 211 10.73 -5.79 -1.39
N VAL A 212 9.46 -5.42 -1.45
CA VAL A 212 8.35 -6.36 -1.44
C VAL A 212 7.29 -5.97 -2.46
N ARG A 213 6.49 -6.96 -2.82
CA ARG A 213 5.18 -6.82 -3.43
C ARG A 213 4.15 -7.23 -2.39
N LEU A 214 3.28 -6.30 -2.03
CA LEU A 214 2.19 -6.56 -1.10
C LEU A 214 0.86 -6.57 -1.86
N THR A 215 0.02 -7.53 -1.51
CA THR A 215 -1.33 -7.70 -2.03
C THR A 215 -2.31 -7.67 -0.87
N GLY A 216 -3.34 -6.84 -0.96
CA GLY A 216 -4.29 -6.68 0.13
C GLY A 216 -5.39 -5.68 -0.12
N ARG A 217 -6.27 -5.53 0.87
CA ARG A 217 -7.39 -4.59 0.80
C ARG A 217 -6.97 -3.22 1.31
N LEU A 218 -7.03 -2.22 0.44
CA LEU A 218 -6.67 -0.85 0.78
C LEU A 218 -7.85 -0.09 1.39
N SER A 219 -7.60 0.65 2.46
CA SER A 219 -8.55 1.55 3.11
C SER A 219 -7.98 2.97 3.17
N LEU A 220 -8.81 3.97 2.87
CA LEU A 220 -8.44 5.36 3.07
C LEU A 220 -8.74 5.75 4.53
N LYS A 221 -7.74 5.55 5.40
CA LYS A 221 -7.83 5.81 6.83
C LYS A 221 -6.49 6.35 7.29
N THR A 222 -6.49 7.62 7.72
CA THR A 222 -5.29 8.25 8.21
C THR A 222 -4.84 7.61 9.51
N THR A 223 -3.56 7.23 9.56
CA THR A 223 -2.91 6.71 10.75
C THR A 223 -1.71 7.58 11.10
N ARG A 224 -1.45 7.74 12.39
CA ARG A 224 -0.27 8.42 12.91
C ARG A 224 0.37 7.59 14.02
N GLN A 225 1.69 7.45 13.98
CA GLN A 225 2.45 6.80 15.03
C GLN A 225 3.88 7.34 15.03
N GLU A 226 4.41 7.64 16.21
CA GLU A 226 5.84 7.90 16.37
C GLU A 226 6.58 6.56 16.46
N ILE A 227 7.65 6.42 15.70
CA ILE A 227 8.54 5.25 15.76
C ILE A 227 9.99 5.70 15.87
N THR A 228 10.86 4.82 16.34
CA THR A 228 12.31 5.05 16.32
C THR A 228 12.91 4.28 15.14
N LEU A 229 13.55 5.00 14.22
CA LEU A 229 14.37 4.47 13.14
C LEU A 229 15.85 4.74 13.41
N LEU A 230 16.72 4.39 12.46
CA LEU A 230 18.17 4.51 12.59
C LEU A 230 18.62 5.93 12.95
N ASP A 231 17.98 6.94 12.38
CA ASP A 231 18.37 8.36 12.54
C ASP A 231 17.62 9.07 13.67
N GLY A 232 16.79 8.35 14.43
CA GLY A 232 16.03 8.89 15.56
C GLY A 232 14.53 8.68 15.44
N GLN A 233 13.78 9.50 16.20
CA GLN A 233 12.32 9.44 16.24
C GLN A 233 11.69 10.10 15.01
N VAL A 234 10.65 9.47 14.48
CA VAL A 234 9.96 9.90 13.27
C VAL A 234 8.46 9.74 13.45
N ASP A 235 7.73 10.81 13.17
CA ASP A 235 6.27 10.83 13.09
C ASP A 235 5.81 10.21 11.76
N MET A 236 5.35 8.96 11.79
CA MET A 236 4.82 8.27 10.62
C MET A 236 3.37 8.64 10.43
N ILE A 237 3.05 9.33 9.33
CA ILE A 237 1.69 9.70 8.95
C ILE A 237 1.38 9.07 7.61
N ALA A 238 0.42 8.15 7.57
CA ALA A 238 -0.03 7.47 6.36
C ALA A 238 -1.51 7.77 6.13
N ALA A 239 -1.91 8.11 4.91
CA ALA A 239 -3.30 8.32 4.55
C ALA A 239 -4.05 7.01 4.29
N PHE A 240 -3.30 5.94 4.00
CA PHE A 240 -3.82 4.63 3.67
C PHE A 240 -3.42 3.58 4.71
N GLU A 241 -4.33 2.64 4.93
CA GLU A 241 -4.10 1.41 5.69
C GLU A 241 -4.37 0.23 4.77
N MET A 242 -3.56 -0.83 4.84
CA MET A 242 -3.75 -2.04 4.04
C MET A 242 -3.74 -3.28 4.92
N GLU A 243 -4.81 -4.06 4.80
CA GLU A 243 -4.87 -5.43 5.34
C GLU A 243 -4.29 -6.37 4.28
N VAL A 244 -3.07 -6.85 4.54
CA VAL A 244 -2.26 -7.63 3.59
C VAL A 244 -2.67 -9.09 3.64
N THR A 245 -3.12 -9.61 2.50
CA THR A 245 -3.50 -11.02 2.30
C THR A 245 -2.44 -11.81 1.55
N GLY A 246 -1.45 -11.14 0.95
CA GLY A 246 -0.29 -11.75 0.30
C GLY A 246 0.92 -10.83 0.34
N ALA A 247 2.09 -11.39 0.59
CA ALA A 247 3.35 -10.66 0.57
C ALA A 247 4.41 -11.52 -0.12
N GLN A 248 5.20 -10.89 -0.99
CA GLN A 248 6.30 -11.51 -1.69
C GLN A 248 7.52 -10.60 -1.62
N SER A 249 8.61 -11.11 -1.06
CA SER A 249 9.92 -10.47 -1.13
C SER A 249 10.41 -10.45 -2.58
N LEU A 250 10.91 -9.29 -3.02
CA LEU A 250 11.40 -9.09 -4.40
C LEU A 250 12.92 -9.23 -4.51
N GLY A 251 13.60 -9.52 -3.40
CA GLY A 251 15.04 -9.75 -3.38
C GLY A 251 15.43 -11.14 -3.84
N GLU A 252 15.57 -11.37 -5.16
CA GLU A 252 16.61 -12.22 -5.78
C GLU A 252 16.64 -12.26 -7.34
N GLU A 253 16.04 -11.35 -8.11
CA GLU A 253 16.22 -11.39 -9.60
C GLU A 253 17.41 -10.59 -10.16
N THR A 254 18.09 -9.73 -9.39
CA THR A 254 19.19 -8.89 -9.95
C THR A 254 20.42 -8.68 -9.06
N SER A 255 20.64 -9.49 -8.02
CA SER A 255 21.89 -9.41 -7.24
C SER A 255 22.74 -10.67 -7.47
N PRO A 256 23.92 -10.57 -8.11
CA PRO A 256 24.85 -11.69 -8.14
C PRO A 256 25.35 -11.93 -6.73
N ASP A 257 24.97 -13.08 -6.16
CA ASP A 257 25.41 -13.61 -4.87
C ASP A 257 26.85 -13.15 -4.51
N PRO A 258 27.05 -12.41 -3.39
CA PRO A 258 28.37 -11.99 -2.93
C PRO A 258 29.32 -13.18 -2.71
N MET A 259 28.78 -14.34 -2.32
CA MET A 259 29.55 -15.59 -2.20
C MET A 259 29.98 -16.13 -3.56
N SER A 260 29.21 -15.93 -4.62
CA SER A 260 29.59 -16.30 -5.98
C SER A 260 30.78 -15.49 -6.52
N ARG A 261 30.96 -14.25 -6.07
CA ARG A 261 32.14 -13.42 -6.44
C ARG A 261 33.38 -13.85 -5.69
N ILE A 262 33.25 -14.12 -4.39
CA ILE A 262 34.36 -14.59 -3.54
C ILE A 262 34.80 -16.00 -3.99
N TRP A 263 33.85 -16.90 -4.26
CA TRP A 263 34.16 -18.24 -4.79
C TRP A 263 34.78 -18.22 -6.19
N LYS A 264 34.38 -17.29 -7.06
CA LYS A 264 35.02 -17.10 -8.37
C LYS A 264 36.43 -16.50 -8.27
N PHE A 265 36.76 -15.81 -7.19
CA PHE A 265 38.09 -15.25 -6.94
C PHE A 265 39.08 -16.31 -6.42
N PHE A 266 38.60 -17.27 -5.61
CA PHE A 266 39.43 -18.36 -5.06
C PHE A 266 39.51 -19.61 -5.95
N LYS A 267 38.58 -19.77 -6.91
CA LYS A 267 38.72 -20.75 -7.99
C LYS A 267 39.30 -20.03 -9.20
N GLY A 268 40.62 -20.04 -9.28
CA GLY A 268 41.36 -19.58 -10.47
C GLY A 268 40.76 -20.16 -11.77
N PRO A 269 41.08 -19.56 -12.93
CA PRO A 269 40.46 -19.92 -14.20
C PRO A 269 40.54 -21.42 -14.42
N VAL A 270 39.38 -22.03 -14.71
CA VAL A 270 39.31 -23.41 -15.19
C VAL A 270 40.17 -23.45 -16.45
N PRO A 271 41.23 -24.29 -16.51
CA PRO A 271 42.04 -24.37 -17.71
C PRO A 271 41.16 -24.84 -18.86
N GLU A 272 40.96 -23.96 -19.83
CA GLU A 272 40.37 -24.28 -21.12
C GLU A 272 41.39 -25.14 -21.86
N ASN A 273 41.24 -26.46 -21.80
CA ASN A 273 41.92 -27.36 -22.71
C ASN A 273 41.17 -28.69 -22.88
N SER A 274 41.14 -29.10 -24.15
CA SER A 274 40.96 -30.47 -24.66
C SER A 274 39.57 -31.08 -24.59
N TRP A 275 38.71 -30.72 -25.56
CA TRP A 275 38.11 -31.72 -26.46
C TRP A 275 38.02 -31.16 -27.87
N LYS A 276 39.10 -31.33 -28.66
CA LYS A 276 39.00 -31.32 -30.12
C LYS A 276 38.48 -32.69 -30.56
N HIS A 277 37.29 -32.71 -31.14
CA HIS A 277 36.98 -33.70 -32.16
C HIS A 277 37.56 -33.19 -33.49
N LYS A 278 38.50 -33.98 -34.03
CA LYS A 278 39.09 -34.02 -35.38
C LYS A 278 39.47 -32.69 -36.05
#